data_AF-A0A512N6W5-F1
#
_entry.id   AF-A0A512N6W5-F1
#
_cell.length_a   1.000
_cell.length_b   1.000
_cell.length_c   1.000
_cell.angle_alpha   90.00
_cell.angle_beta   90.00
_cell.angle_gamma   90.00
#
_symmetry.space_group_name_H-M   'P 1'
#
loop_
_entity.id
_entity.type
_entity.pdbx_description
1 polymer ?
#
loop_
_entity_poly.entity_id
_entity_poly.type
_entity_poly.pdbx_seq_one_letter_code
_entity_poly.pdbx_strand_id
1 'polypeptide(L)'
;MSRKSTPPASPRFQARRKIGSKTKDRTNPKRVRARTDAAIRKAVENDRDSFMPDAAWLRRARLVMPQRKETVTLRLDPDVLSWFRREGRGYQTRINAVLRAFVKANAPLAR
;
A
#
# COMPACT_ATOMS: atom_id res chain seq x y z
N MET A 1 33.23 33.74 28.04
CA MET A 1 31.90 33.74 27.38
C MET A 1 31.93 32.75 26.22
N SER A 2 31.45 31.53 26.42
CA SER A 2 31.47 30.48 25.39
C SER A 2 30.03 30.00 25.16
N ARG A 3 29.47 30.33 23.99
CA ARG A 3 28.09 29.98 23.62
C ARG A 3 28.06 28.49 23.30
N LYS A 4 27.53 27.67 24.22
CA LYS A 4 27.15 26.28 23.91
C LYS A 4 25.99 26.32 22.91
N SER A 5 26.23 25.87 21.69
CA SER A 5 25.24 25.68 20.64
C SER A 5 24.37 24.46 20.99
N THR A 6 23.14 24.72 21.43
CA THR A 6 22.10 23.69 21.55
C THR A 6 21.60 23.31 20.16
N PRO A 7 21.62 22.03 19.74
CA PRO A 7 21.01 21.63 18.47
C PRO A 7 19.48 21.77 18.55
N PRO A 8 18.79 22.29 17.51
CA PRO A 8 17.35 22.44 17.54
C PRO A 8 16.67 21.07 17.58
N ALA A 9 15.73 20.93 18.53
CA ALA A 9 14.90 19.74 18.68
C ALA A 9 14.17 19.43 17.36
N SER A 10 14.52 18.30 16.74
CA SER A 10 13.77 17.79 15.58
C SER A 10 12.35 17.47 16.02
N PRO A 11 11.29 17.97 15.35
CA PRO A 11 9.93 17.63 15.72
C PRO A 11 9.72 16.12 15.49
N ARG A 12 9.49 15.38 16.58
CA ARG A 12 8.97 14.02 16.53
C ARG A 12 7.56 14.08 15.93
N PHE A 13 7.46 14.02 14.60
CA PHE A 13 6.17 13.80 13.94
C PHE A 13 5.73 12.35 14.18
N GLN A 14 5.08 12.13 15.32
CA GLN A 14 4.25 10.95 15.54
C GLN A 14 3.01 11.06 14.65
N ALA A 15 3.18 10.77 13.36
CA ALA A 15 2.04 10.59 12.46
C ALA A 15 1.39 9.24 12.78
N ARG A 16 0.52 9.21 13.79
CA ARG A 16 -0.47 8.16 13.98
C ARG A 16 -1.24 8.01 12.68
N ARG A 17 -0.97 6.94 11.93
CA ARG A 17 -1.66 6.64 10.69
C ARG A 17 -3.12 6.31 11.02
N LYS A 18 -4.04 7.27 10.87
CA LYS A 18 -5.47 6.95 10.74
C LYS A 18 -5.62 6.21 9.41
N ILE A 19 -5.62 4.88 9.46
CA ILE A 19 -5.98 4.02 8.33
C ILE A 19 -7.45 4.30 8.05
N GLY A 20 -7.71 5.14 7.05
CA GLY A 20 -9.04 5.38 6.55
C GLY A 20 -9.55 4.16 5.79
N SER A 21 -10.34 3.33 6.45
CA SER A 21 -11.66 2.93 5.96
C SER A 21 -12.51 2.47 7.14
N LYS A 22 -13.69 3.06 7.31
CA LYS A 22 -14.73 2.54 8.20
C LYS A 22 -15.32 1.26 7.59
N THR A 23 -14.51 0.23 7.42
CA THR A 23 -15.04 -1.10 7.16
C THR A 23 -15.22 -1.73 8.52
N LYS A 24 -16.46 -1.93 8.98
CA LYS A 24 -16.72 -2.71 10.21
C LYS A 24 -15.94 -4.01 10.07
N ASP A 25 -15.07 -4.32 11.04
CA ASP A 25 -14.42 -5.62 11.09
C ASP A 25 -15.51 -6.68 11.12
N ARG A 26 -15.68 -7.39 9.99
CA ARG A 26 -16.69 -8.45 9.84
C ARG A 26 -16.19 -9.76 10.45
N THR A 27 -14.97 -9.78 10.95
CA THR A 27 -14.36 -10.96 11.54
C THR A 27 -14.95 -11.16 12.93
N ASN A 28 -15.46 -12.37 13.19
CA ASN A 28 -15.84 -12.78 14.55
C ASN A 28 -14.64 -13.49 15.20
N PRO A 29 -13.87 -12.81 16.08
CA PRO A 29 -12.66 -13.39 16.66
C PRO A 29 -12.94 -14.57 17.58
N LYS A 30 -14.09 -14.59 18.27
CA LYS A 30 -14.49 -15.72 19.14
C LYS A 30 -14.70 -16.98 18.31
N ARG A 31 -15.37 -16.85 17.15
CA ARG A 31 -15.59 -17.98 16.22
C ARG A 31 -14.28 -18.53 15.65
N VAL A 32 -13.35 -17.67 15.28
CA VAL A 32 -12.05 -18.09 14.72
C VAL A 32 -11.25 -18.86 15.76
N ARG A 33 -11.17 -18.35 17.00
CA ARG A 33 -10.42 -18.99 18.09
C ARG A 33 -11.02 -20.33 18.55
N ALA A 34 -12.32 -20.51 18.37
CA ALA A 34 -13.01 -21.75 18.74
C ALA A 34 -12.92 -22.86 17.67
N ARG A 35 -12.37 -22.59 16.48
CA ARG A 35 -12.20 -23.62 15.46
C ARG A 35 -11.09 -24.59 15.82
N THR A 36 -11.35 -25.88 15.63
CA THR A 36 -10.34 -26.93 15.78
C THR A 36 -9.46 -27.03 14.54
N ASP A 37 -8.23 -27.52 14.71
CA ASP A 37 -7.29 -27.78 13.62
C ASP A 37 -7.87 -28.68 12.52
N ALA A 38 -8.61 -29.72 12.91
CA ALA A 38 -9.27 -30.63 11.97
C ALA A 38 -10.31 -29.89 11.10
N ALA A 39 -11.09 -28.98 11.70
CA ALA A 39 -12.05 -28.17 10.97
C ALA A 39 -11.37 -27.15 10.04
N ILE A 40 -10.21 -26.63 10.43
CA ILE A 40 -9.40 -25.74 9.58
C ILE A 40 -8.87 -26.50 8.36
N ARG A 41 -8.26 -27.68 8.54
CA ARG A 41 -7.75 -28.49 7.44
C ARG A 41 -8.85 -28.86 6.44
N LYS A 42 -10.00 -29.31 6.93
CA LYS A 42 -11.17 -29.61 6.07
C LYS A 42 -11.68 -28.39 5.32
N ALA A 43 -11.59 -27.20 5.90
CA ALA A 43 -11.98 -25.97 5.21
C ALA A 43 -11.00 -25.59 4.10
N VAL A 44 -9.69 -25.80 4.30
CA VAL A 44 -8.64 -25.56 3.29
C VAL A 44 -8.78 -26.55 2.13
N GLU A 45 -9.04 -27.83 2.41
CA GLU A 45 -9.24 -28.88 1.40
C GLU A 45 -10.43 -28.58 0.47
N ASN A 46 -11.52 -28.03 1.04
CA ASN A 46 -12.73 -27.74 0.30
C ASN A 46 -12.72 -26.37 -0.40
N ASP A 47 -11.70 -25.54 -0.16
CA ASP A 47 -11.61 -24.21 -0.74
C ASP A 47 -10.97 -24.27 -2.13
N ARG A 48 -11.74 -23.90 -3.15
CA ARG A 48 -11.30 -23.92 -4.56
C ARG A 48 -10.22 -22.90 -4.87
N ASP A 49 -10.12 -21.84 -4.06
CA ASP A 49 -9.11 -20.80 -4.17
C ASP A 49 -7.88 -21.11 -3.31
N SER A 50 -7.88 -22.25 -2.59
CA SER A 50 -6.73 -22.71 -1.83
C SER A 50 -5.58 -23.03 -2.78
N PHE A 51 -4.51 -22.24 -2.67
CA PHE A 51 -3.29 -22.39 -3.45
C PHE A 51 -2.09 -22.48 -2.51
N MET A 52 -1.45 -23.65 -2.45
CA MET A 52 -0.13 -23.80 -1.85
C MET A 52 0.94 -23.67 -2.93
N PRO A 53 1.77 -22.61 -2.91
CA PRO A 53 2.86 -22.47 -3.87
C PRO A 53 3.97 -23.50 -3.59
N ASP A 54 4.49 -24.10 -4.65
CA ASP A 54 5.64 -25.00 -4.59
C ASP A 54 6.98 -24.24 -4.58
N ALA A 55 8.07 -24.96 -4.39
CA ALA A 55 9.41 -24.38 -4.36
C ALA A 55 9.78 -23.69 -5.69
N ALA A 56 9.34 -24.22 -6.82
CA ALA A 56 9.62 -23.65 -8.13
C ALA A 56 8.89 -22.30 -8.34
N TRP A 57 7.66 -22.19 -7.86
CA TRP A 57 6.88 -20.96 -7.83
C TRP A 57 7.53 -19.92 -6.93
N LEU A 58 7.92 -20.31 -5.71
CA LEU A 58 8.57 -19.41 -4.75
C LEU A 58 9.89 -18.84 -5.29
N ARG A 59 10.69 -19.65 -6.01
CA ARG A 59 11.92 -19.17 -6.66
C ARG A 59 11.69 -18.09 -7.72
N ARG A 60 10.52 -18.08 -8.37
CA ARG A 60 10.14 -17.06 -9.36
C ARG A 60 9.40 -15.87 -8.75
N ALA A 61 8.88 -16.03 -7.54
CA ALA A 61 8.13 -14.99 -6.86
C ALA A 61 9.04 -13.80 -6.52
N ARG A 62 8.60 -12.59 -6.86
CA ARG A 62 9.29 -11.36 -6.47
C ARG A 62 8.60 -10.72 -5.28
N LEU A 63 9.34 -10.55 -4.19
CA LEU A 63 8.86 -9.78 -3.05
C LEU A 63 8.73 -8.31 -3.46
N VAL A 64 7.50 -7.80 -3.46
CA VAL A 64 7.22 -6.38 -3.75
C VAL A 64 6.78 -5.73 -2.45
N MET A 65 7.70 -5.01 -1.80
CA MET A 65 7.34 -4.17 -0.66
C MET A 65 6.57 -2.95 -1.15
N PRO A 66 5.36 -2.66 -0.60
CA PRO A 66 4.63 -1.47 -0.97
C PRO A 66 5.41 -0.24 -0.50
N GLN A 67 6.07 0.42 -1.43
CA GLN A 67 6.75 1.69 -1.16
C GLN A 67 5.72 2.73 -0.72
N ARG A 68 6.01 3.40 0.40
CA ARG A 68 5.16 4.47 0.91
C ARG A 68 5.15 5.60 -0.13
N LYS A 69 3.97 5.98 -0.58
CA LYS A 69 3.82 7.17 -1.43
C LYS A 69 4.09 8.41 -0.58
N GLU A 70 4.92 9.31 -1.08
CA GLU A 70 5.08 10.64 -0.50
C GLU A 70 3.90 11.51 -0.88
N THR A 71 3.38 12.26 0.08
CA THR A 71 2.30 13.23 -0.17
C THR A 71 2.93 14.54 -0.61
N VAL A 72 2.70 14.92 -1.86
CA VAL A 72 3.16 16.19 -2.41
C VAL A 72 1.96 17.00 -2.90
N THR A 73 2.02 18.32 -2.73
CA THR A 73 1.04 19.26 -3.29
C THR A 73 1.55 19.72 -4.65
N LEU A 74 0.91 19.25 -5.71
CA LEU A 74 1.23 19.61 -7.10
C LEU A 74 0.06 20.39 -7.70
N ARG A 75 0.37 21.48 -8.42
CA ARG A 75 -0.60 22.20 -9.25
C ARG A 75 -0.65 21.52 -10.62
N LEU A 76 -1.87 21.29 -11.10
CA LEU A 76 -2.14 20.71 -12.41
C LEU A 76 -3.06 21.66 -13.17
N ASP A 77 -2.92 21.68 -14.48
CA ASP A 77 -3.80 22.49 -15.32
C ASP A 77 -5.26 22.00 -15.21
N PRO A 78 -6.24 22.92 -15.27
CA PRO A 78 -7.65 22.58 -15.06
C PRO A 78 -8.20 21.56 -16.05
N ASP A 79 -7.75 21.60 -17.31
CA ASP A 79 -8.13 20.70 -18.40
C ASP A 79 -7.60 19.28 -18.16
N VAL A 80 -6.33 19.14 -17.77
CA VAL A 80 -5.71 17.87 -17.41
C VAL A 80 -6.44 17.24 -16.23
N LEU A 81 -6.71 18.02 -15.18
CA LEU A 81 -7.45 17.54 -14.02
C LEU A 81 -8.87 17.10 -14.39
N SER A 82 -9.54 17.86 -15.26
CA SER A 82 -10.89 17.55 -15.76
C SER A 82 -10.91 16.25 -16.55
N TRP A 83 -9.91 16.03 -17.41
CA TRP A 83 -9.77 14.81 -18.19
C TRP A 83 -9.65 13.57 -17.28
N PHE A 84 -8.78 13.61 -16.26
CA PHE A 84 -8.62 12.49 -15.32
C PHE A 84 -9.86 12.27 -14.45
N ARG A 85 -10.60 13.32 -14.12
CA ARG A 85 -11.83 13.22 -13.32
C ARG A 85 -13.01 12.60 -14.08
N ARG A 86 -13.02 12.62 -15.42
CA ARG A 86 -14.11 12.10 -16.24
C ARG A 86 -14.44 10.62 -15.97
N GLU A 87 -13.44 9.79 -15.72
CA GLU A 87 -13.66 8.36 -15.40
C GLU A 87 -13.93 8.11 -13.90
N GLY A 88 -14.18 9.17 -13.12
CA GLY A 88 -14.62 9.06 -11.74
C GLY A 88 -13.52 8.74 -10.72
N ARG A 89 -13.83 7.89 -9.74
CA ARG A 89 -12.98 7.61 -8.57
C ARG A 89 -11.60 7.08 -9.01
N GLY A 90 -10.57 7.44 -8.24
CA GLY A 90 -9.21 6.94 -8.48
C GLY A 90 -8.36 7.77 -9.44
N TYR A 91 -8.83 8.94 -9.88
CA TYR A 91 -8.09 9.84 -10.78
C TYR A 91 -6.66 10.15 -10.30
N GLN A 92 -6.44 10.33 -9.00
CA GLN A 92 -5.10 10.53 -8.42
C GLN A 92 -4.16 9.33 -8.62
N THR A 93 -4.71 8.12 -8.58
CA THR A 93 -3.94 6.89 -8.81
C THR A 93 -3.58 6.75 -10.28
N ARG A 94 -4.47 7.15 -11.19
CA ARG A 94 -4.21 7.22 -12.63
C ARG A 94 -3.14 8.27 -12.96
N ILE A 95 -3.20 9.46 -12.37
CA ILE A 95 -2.14 10.49 -12.51
C ILE A 95 -0.78 9.89 -12.12
N ASN A 96 -0.68 9.28 -10.94
CA ASN A 96 0.57 8.66 -10.50
C ASN A 96 1.02 7.50 -11.40
N ALA A 97 0.11 6.72 -11.99
CA ALA A 97 0.46 5.66 -12.93
C ALA A 97 1.08 6.21 -14.22
N VAL A 98 0.50 7.29 -14.77
CA VAL A 98 1.04 7.98 -15.95
C VAL A 98 2.43 8.56 -15.67
N LEU A 99 2.60 9.26 -14.54
CA LEU A 99 3.89 9.81 -14.15
C LEU A 99 4.96 8.71 -14.00
N ARG A 100 4.60 7.56 -13.40
CA ARG A 100 5.53 6.41 -13.31
C ARG A 100 5.91 5.84 -14.66
N ALA A 101 4.95 5.73 -15.58
CA ALA A 101 5.21 5.23 -16.93
C ALA A 101 6.14 6.19 -17.68
N PHE A 102 5.90 7.50 -17.59
CA PHE A 102 6.75 8.54 -18.16
C PHE A 102 8.18 8.45 -17.61
N VAL A 103 8.35 8.40 -16.29
CA VAL A 103 9.69 8.30 -15.68
C VAL A 103 10.39 7.02 -16.14
N LYS A 104 9.71 5.85 -16.14
CA LYS A 104 10.31 4.59 -16.59
C LYS A 104 10.75 4.62 -18.06
N ALA A 105 10.06 5.36 -18.91
CA ALA A 105 10.41 5.51 -20.32
C ALA A 105 11.60 6.45 -20.56
N ASN A 106 11.76 7.47 -19.70
CA ASN A 106 12.77 8.52 -19.89
C ASN A 106 14.00 8.38 -18.99
N ALA A 107 13.90 7.60 -17.92
CA ALA A 107 15.00 7.28 -17.03
C ALA A 107 14.88 5.80 -16.63
N PRO A 108 15.95 5.00 -16.73
CA PRO A 108 15.98 3.72 -16.05
C PRO A 108 15.93 4.04 -14.55
N LEU A 109 14.75 3.89 -13.95
CA LEU A 109 14.58 3.93 -12.50
C LEU A 109 15.53 2.88 -11.93
N ALA A 110 16.68 3.32 -11.43
CA ALA A 110 17.60 2.50 -10.67
C ALA A 110 16.78 1.83 -9.56
N ARG A 111 16.78 0.50 -9.60
CA ARG A 111 15.99 -0.35 -8.70
C ARG A 111 16.59 -0.38 -7.31
#